data_AF-A0A5C6G1X4-F1
#
_entry.id   AF-A0A5C6G1X4-F1
#
_cell.length_a   1.000
_cell.length_b   1.000
_cell.length_c   1.000
_cell.angle_alpha   90.00
_cell.angle_beta   90.00
_cell.angle_gamma   90.00
#
_symmetry.space_group_name_H-M   'P 1'
#
loop_
_entity.id
_entity.type
_entity.pdbx_description
1 polymer ?
#
loop_
_entity_poly.entity_id
_entity_poly.type
_entity_poly.pdbx_seq_one_letter_code
_entity_poly.pdbx_strand_id
1 'polypeptide(L)'
;MPDAQIRSNMMNDGTTVFHCSFCEKPIRFRPDQQGQRGRCPSCKRSVVLVPNGRGDVEEFLSSTWFYQRTRILRGREEIGPIPDTEFLEMVQKEHITVGDPVKSPQMTKGQWVDFSRINLQSVSDRIEQRLAERKRREAVELRRVKVGQENRQKLKRGIRSALQGGGLSSRHRQAIEKFAIEAGIAESEIQETIAVESRGLVREVFEEALQDGILEPSEEQRLSQLAVSLGVELKFSHDDRTRIAMSQLAYALNCREFRPEEATEVPFKLKNNEQVLAECSAKWFEIADLKRPSGIPLGGDYYLKEFADGDVFLTNKQVSMVGELRSKKFPLASVSQVRRYADGIHFNRSSGKSVFLQGDMRDKEIACFALIAEHFCSGEPVLGFHPTTTFVPQDVESDTKPVANDYPRYTFRVVGDFVGNRESHARRLQEGDPVMLVRERNNVHDENAVAVYNLDRQQLGYLKREVAAWFAPIMDRGKDVRANVHCFNSHGSLIVGVFL
;
A
#
# COMPACT_ATOMS: atom_id res chain seq x y z
N MET A 1 7.10 32.92 22.35
CA MET A 1 7.48 32.25 23.61
C MET A 1 8.90 32.70 23.97
N PRO A 2 9.08 33.58 24.98
CA PRO A 2 10.37 34.17 25.31
C PRO A 2 11.02 33.61 26.60
N ASP A 3 10.83 32.32 26.93
CA ASP A 3 11.34 31.72 28.19
C ASP A 3 12.65 30.91 28.05
N ALA A 4 13.26 30.86 26.86
CA ALA A 4 14.52 30.13 26.65
C ALA A 4 15.79 30.98 26.84
N GLN A 5 15.69 32.30 27.03
CA GLN A 5 16.86 33.20 27.08
C GLN A 5 17.34 33.59 28.49
N ILE A 6 16.64 33.21 29.57
CA ILE A 6 16.95 33.70 30.94
C ILE A 6 17.87 32.77 31.75
N ARG A 7 18.28 31.60 31.23
CA ARG A 7 19.20 30.65 31.93
C ARG A 7 20.64 30.62 31.39
N SER A 8 21.06 31.63 30.63
CA SER A 8 22.40 31.68 30.01
C SER A 8 23.48 32.44 30.80
N ASN A 9 23.15 33.08 31.93
CA ASN A 9 24.08 33.97 32.65
C ASN A 9 24.55 33.46 34.02
N MET A 10 24.33 32.19 34.37
CA MET A 10 24.95 31.58 35.56
C MET A 10 26.31 30.98 35.18
N MET A 11 27.37 31.76 35.45
CA MET A 11 28.75 31.33 35.71
C MET A 11 29.30 30.25 34.76
N ASN A 12 30.00 30.70 33.71
CA ASN A 12 31.02 29.92 33.03
C ASN A 12 32.15 29.58 34.02
N ASP A 13 31.94 28.63 34.92
CA ASP A 13 32.94 28.13 35.89
C ASP A 13 34.11 27.38 35.20
N GLY A 14 34.27 27.52 33.89
CA GLY A 14 35.28 26.81 33.09
C GLY A 14 35.15 25.28 33.13
N THR A 15 34.09 24.73 33.73
CA THR A 15 33.94 23.28 33.87
C THR A 15 33.58 22.63 32.55
N THR A 16 34.36 21.63 32.16
CA THR A 16 34.11 20.81 30.97
C THR A 16 33.26 19.60 31.33
N VAL A 17 32.41 19.14 30.41
CA VAL A 17 31.57 17.95 30.60
C VAL A 17 32.10 16.79 29.76
N PHE A 18 32.41 15.67 30.42
CA PHE A 18 32.73 14.38 29.80
C PHE A 18 31.59 13.40 30.09
N HIS A 19 31.05 12.76 29.06
CA HIS A 19 30.06 11.70 29.24
C HIS A 19 30.81 10.38 29.41
N CYS A 20 30.64 9.70 30.55
CA CYS A 20 31.40 8.48 30.81
C CYS A 20 31.24 7.46 29.67
N SER A 21 32.34 7.02 29.07
CA SER A 21 32.36 6.05 27.96
C SER A 21 31.68 4.72 28.28
N PHE A 22 31.52 4.38 29.56
CA PHE A 22 30.91 3.12 30.01
C PHE A 22 29.43 3.22 30.40
N CYS A 23 28.99 4.34 31.00
CA CYS A 23 27.62 4.45 31.55
C CYS A 23 26.87 5.72 31.13
N GLU A 24 27.46 6.52 30.24
CA GLU A 24 26.88 7.71 29.62
C GLU A 24 26.53 8.88 30.54
N LYS A 25 26.67 8.71 31.86
CA LYS A 25 26.39 9.77 32.82
C LYS A 25 27.44 10.90 32.71
N PRO A 26 27.01 12.17 32.78
CA PRO A 26 27.91 13.31 32.67
C PRO A 26 28.82 13.41 33.89
N ILE A 27 30.08 13.74 33.65
CA ILE A 27 31.13 14.00 34.62
C ILE A 27 31.62 15.42 34.36
N ARG A 28 31.46 16.30 35.33
CA ARG A 28 32.03 17.65 35.28
C ARG A 28 33.43 17.62 35.84
N PHE A 29 34.39 18.19 35.12
CA PHE A 29 35.78 18.27 35.54
C PHE A 29 36.36 19.63 35.17
N ARG A 30 37.39 20.04 35.90
CA ARG A 30 38.10 21.30 35.65
C ARG A 30 39.09 21.15 34.49
N PRO A 31 39.43 22.21 33.74
CA PRO A 31 40.34 22.12 32.59
C PRO A 31 41.72 21.54 32.93
N ASP A 32 42.25 21.80 34.12
CA ASP A 32 43.52 21.24 34.63
C ASP A 32 43.48 19.72 34.84
N GLN A 33 42.28 19.15 34.97
CA GLN A 33 42.05 17.70 35.09
C GLN A 33 41.95 17.01 33.72
N GLN A 34 42.00 17.76 32.61
CA GLN A 34 41.94 17.18 31.27
C GLN A 34 43.16 16.27 31.03
N GLY A 35 42.89 15.06 30.53
CA GLY A 35 43.91 14.03 30.31
C GLY A 35 44.32 13.28 31.59
N GLN A 36 43.83 13.68 32.78
CA GLN A 36 44.09 12.97 34.03
C GLN A 36 43.12 11.79 34.21
N ARG A 37 43.56 10.78 34.96
CA ARG A 37 42.70 9.66 35.38
C ARG A 37 41.79 10.10 36.52
N GLY A 38 40.49 9.87 36.36
CA GLY A 38 39.47 9.97 37.38
C GLY A 38 38.69 8.67 37.51
N ARG A 39 37.74 8.63 38.45
CA ARG A 39 36.74 7.56 38.54
C ARG A 39 35.37 8.12 38.25
N CYS A 40 34.59 7.41 37.42
CA CYS A 40 33.20 7.78 37.19
C CYS A 40 32.42 7.68 38.52
N PRO A 41 31.70 8.73 38.95
CA PRO A 41 30.95 8.69 40.21
C PRO A 41 29.84 7.63 40.19
N SER A 42 29.35 7.26 39.01
CA SER A 42 28.22 6.34 38.83
C SER A 42 28.63 4.88 38.67
N CYS A 43 29.47 4.54 37.70
CA CYS A 43 29.89 3.15 37.47
C CYS A 43 31.21 2.78 38.15
N LYS A 44 31.87 3.73 38.83
CA LYS A 44 33.14 3.57 39.54
C LYS A 44 34.36 3.15 38.69
N ARG A 45 34.19 2.94 37.38
CA ARG A 45 35.28 2.63 36.44
C ARG A 45 36.26 3.80 36.33
N SER A 46 37.53 3.45 36.16
CA SER A 46 38.63 4.37 35.84
C SER A 46 38.43 4.94 34.43
N VAL A 47 38.55 6.25 34.29
CA VAL A 47 38.39 6.98 33.03
C VAL A 47 39.40 8.10 32.95
N VAL A 48 40.00 8.31 31.79
CA VAL A 48 40.74 9.52 31.45
C VAL A 48 39.71 10.60 31.12
N LEU A 49 39.81 11.74 31.80
CA LEU A 49 38.88 12.85 31.66
C LEU A 49 39.21 13.66 30.41
N VAL A 50 38.42 13.47 29.35
CA VAL A 50 38.58 14.20 28.08
C VAL A 50 37.21 14.60 27.55
N PRO A 51 37.04 15.82 27.02
CA PRO A 51 35.77 16.24 26.45
C PRO A 51 35.41 15.36 25.25
N ASN A 52 34.27 14.69 25.30
CA ASN A 52 33.81 13.79 24.22
C ASN A 52 32.57 14.30 23.49
N GLY A 53 32.30 15.61 23.55
CA GLY A 53 31.17 16.24 22.86
C GLY A 53 31.43 16.62 21.40
N ARG A 54 32.68 16.89 21.01
CA ARG A 54 33.05 17.34 19.64
C ARG A 54 34.43 16.88 19.14
N GLY A 55 35.28 16.31 20.01
CA GLY A 55 36.66 15.93 19.67
C GLY A 55 36.85 14.42 19.53
N ASP A 56 37.94 14.03 18.87
CA ASP A 56 38.29 12.62 18.75
C ASP A 56 38.98 12.11 20.02
N VAL A 57 38.16 11.63 20.97
CA VAL A 57 38.60 10.97 22.21
C VAL A 57 39.62 9.88 21.92
N GLU A 58 39.50 9.25 20.74
CA GLU A 58 40.40 8.21 20.28
C GLU A 58 41.85 8.69 20.18
N GLU A 59 42.09 9.89 19.66
CA GLU A 59 43.44 10.47 19.55
C GLU A 59 44.08 10.65 20.94
N PHE A 60 43.30 11.15 21.91
CA PHE A 60 43.76 11.38 23.28
C PHE A 60 44.03 10.10 24.08
N LEU A 61 43.24 9.05 23.85
CA LEU A 61 43.40 7.78 24.54
C LEU A 61 44.44 6.88 23.87
N SER A 62 44.65 7.05 22.56
CA SER A 62 45.64 6.29 21.82
C SER A 62 47.05 6.55 22.35
N SER A 63 47.84 5.51 22.41
CA SER A 63 49.27 5.63 22.63
C SER A 63 50.04 4.80 21.61
N THR A 64 51.13 5.38 21.12
CA THR A 64 52.10 4.69 20.26
C THR A 64 53.27 4.25 21.11
N TRP A 65 53.79 3.07 20.80
CA TRP A 65 54.85 2.44 21.56
C TRP A 65 56.01 2.06 20.64
N PHE A 66 57.20 2.14 21.20
CA PHE A 66 58.45 1.64 20.65
C PHE A 66 59.09 0.76 21.71
N TYR A 67 59.77 -0.31 21.31
CA TYR A 67 60.54 -1.14 22.23
C TYR A 67 61.91 -1.49 21.63
N GLN A 68 62.89 -1.76 22.49
CA GLN A 68 64.21 -2.21 22.06
C GLN A 68 64.39 -3.68 22.37
N ARG A 69 64.66 -4.49 21.35
CA ARG A 69 64.97 -5.91 21.54
C ARG A 69 66.46 -6.15 21.35
N THR A 70 67.06 -6.93 22.25
CA THR A 70 68.47 -7.31 22.11
C THR A 70 68.57 -8.45 21.10
N ARG A 71 69.27 -8.24 19.98
CA ARG A 71 69.60 -9.30 19.02
C ARG A 71 71.01 -9.81 19.29
N ILE A 72 71.15 -11.14 19.33
CA ILE A 72 72.44 -11.83 19.40
C ILE A 72 73.30 -11.29 18.25
N LEU A 73 74.44 -10.66 18.59
CA LEU A 73 75.43 -10.04 17.69
C LEU A 73 75.10 -8.67 17.05
N ARG A 74 73.87 -8.14 17.15
CA ARG A 74 73.48 -6.85 16.50
C ARG A 74 73.17 -5.69 17.46
N GLY A 75 73.32 -5.91 18.77
CA GLY A 75 72.98 -4.90 19.77
C GLY A 75 71.46 -4.74 19.92
N ARG A 76 71.02 -3.55 20.35
CA ARG A 76 69.60 -3.22 20.55
C ARG A 76 69.00 -2.66 19.27
N GLU A 77 67.92 -3.28 18.81
CA GLU A 77 67.15 -2.81 17.65
C GLU A 77 65.85 -2.16 18.13
N GLU A 78 65.57 -0.95 17.66
CA GLU A 78 64.32 -0.24 17.92
C GLU A 78 63.22 -0.75 16.98
N ILE A 79 62.10 -1.17 17.57
CA ILE A 79 60.92 -1.65 16.85
C ILE A 79 59.75 -0.73 17.21
N GLY A 80 59.11 -0.14 16.20
CA GLY A 80 57.95 0.76 16.33
C GLY A 80 57.86 1.77 15.18
N PRO A 81 56.83 2.64 15.16
CA PRO A 81 55.74 2.73 16.15
C PRO A 81 54.74 1.58 16.02
N ILE A 82 54.33 1.01 17.15
CA ILE A 82 53.21 0.05 17.25
C ILE A 82 52.07 0.65 18.09
N PRO A 83 50.79 0.34 17.80
CA PRO A 83 49.65 0.77 18.61
C PRO A 83 49.63 0.08 19.98
N ASP A 84 49.04 0.73 20.96
CA ASP A 84 48.87 0.22 22.33
C ASP A 84 48.19 -1.16 22.44
N THR A 85 47.26 -1.48 21.53
CA THR A 85 46.67 -2.82 21.45
C THR A 85 47.68 -3.89 21.07
N GLU A 86 48.52 -3.61 20.07
CA GLU A 86 49.57 -4.53 19.64
C GLU A 86 50.66 -4.62 20.71
N PHE A 87 51.02 -3.50 21.35
CA PHE A 87 51.93 -3.49 22.49
C PHE A 87 51.47 -4.43 23.61
N LEU A 88 50.19 -4.35 24.03
CA LEU A 88 49.65 -5.28 25.03
C LEU A 88 49.64 -6.73 24.57
N GLU A 89 49.29 -6.98 23.30
CA GLU A 89 49.30 -8.33 22.74
C GLU A 89 50.71 -8.94 22.70
N MET A 90 51.72 -8.14 22.34
CA MET A 90 53.13 -8.56 22.35
C MET A 90 53.64 -8.85 23.76
N VAL A 91 53.20 -8.07 24.75
CA VAL A 91 53.49 -8.33 26.17
C VAL A 91 52.84 -9.64 26.62
N GLN A 92 51.57 -9.88 26.26
CA GLN A 92 50.86 -11.12 26.60
C GLN A 92 51.49 -12.36 25.95
N LYS A 93 52.05 -12.21 24.74
CA LYS A 93 52.78 -13.26 24.01
C LYS A 93 54.25 -13.40 24.42
N GLU A 94 54.69 -12.70 25.47
CA GLU A 94 56.08 -12.70 25.97
C GLU A 94 57.12 -12.25 24.93
N HIS A 95 56.72 -11.50 23.90
CA HIS A 95 57.65 -10.90 22.94
C HIS A 95 58.37 -9.67 23.51
N ILE A 96 57.76 -9.02 24.50
CA ILE A 96 58.33 -7.92 25.29
C ILE A 96 58.38 -8.42 26.73
N THR A 97 59.58 -8.45 27.30
CA THR A 97 59.86 -9.07 28.60
C THR A 97 60.40 -8.06 29.61
N VAL A 98 60.50 -8.49 30.86
CA VAL A 98 61.11 -7.68 31.93
C VAL A 98 62.58 -7.41 31.58
N GLY A 99 62.93 -6.12 31.47
CA GLY A 99 64.27 -5.65 31.08
C GLY A 99 64.34 -5.06 29.66
N ASP A 100 63.32 -5.25 28.81
CA ASP A 100 63.25 -4.59 27.51
C ASP A 100 62.91 -3.09 27.69
N PRO A 101 63.72 -2.16 27.13
CA PRO A 101 63.40 -0.74 27.16
C PRO A 101 62.20 -0.44 26.26
N VAL A 102 61.23 0.32 26.76
CA VAL A 102 60.05 0.76 26.01
C VAL A 102 59.92 2.28 26.05
N LYS A 103 59.32 2.87 25.02
CA LYS A 103 59.15 4.32 24.85
C LYS A 103 57.76 4.60 24.28
N SER A 104 57.04 5.56 24.87
CA SER A 104 55.78 6.06 24.35
C SER A 104 55.73 7.59 24.49
N PRO A 105 55.41 8.34 23.41
CA PRO A 105 55.26 9.79 23.51
C PRO A 105 54.22 10.22 24.56
N GLN A 106 53.12 9.49 24.66
CA GLN A 106 51.98 9.85 25.52
C GLN A 106 52.16 9.39 26.97
N MET A 107 52.83 8.25 27.19
CA MET A 107 52.90 7.61 28.52
C MET A 107 54.26 7.78 29.21
N THR A 108 55.36 7.79 28.46
CA THR A 108 56.73 7.93 29.01
C THR A 108 57.37 9.28 28.67
N LYS A 109 56.59 10.22 28.13
CA LYS A 109 57.07 11.53 27.64
C LYS A 109 58.21 11.37 26.61
N GLY A 110 58.17 10.30 25.82
CA GLY A 110 59.19 10.00 24.82
C GLY A 110 60.53 9.50 25.37
N GLN A 111 60.61 9.15 26.66
CA GLN A 111 61.82 8.59 27.25
C GLN A 111 61.80 7.06 27.22
N TRP A 112 62.98 6.44 27.06
CA TRP A 112 63.17 5.01 27.22
C TRP A 112 63.11 4.65 28.71
N VAL A 113 62.17 3.78 29.05
CA VAL A 113 61.93 3.32 30.43
C VAL A 113 61.95 1.80 30.43
N ASP A 114 62.47 1.20 31.49
CA ASP A 114 62.36 -0.25 31.70
C ASP A 114 60.88 -0.66 31.74
N PHE A 115 60.52 -1.70 31.00
CA PHE A 115 59.18 -2.26 30.94
C PHE A 115 58.55 -2.47 32.33
N SER A 116 59.33 -2.90 33.33
CA SER A 116 58.85 -3.14 34.70
C SER A 116 58.26 -1.90 35.40
N ARG A 117 58.59 -0.69 34.93
CA ARG A 117 58.07 0.57 35.47
C ARG A 117 56.77 1.01 34.80
N ILE A 118 56.35 0.34 33.72
CA ILE A 118 55.11 0.67 33.03
C ILE A 118 53.92 0.04 33.76
N ASN A 119 52.97 0.89 34.14
CA ASN A 119 51.70 0.41 34.69
C ASN A 119 50.80 -0.09 33.55
N LEU A 120 50.85 -1.40 33.28
CA LEU A 120 50.04 -2.06 32.25
C LEU A 120 48.54 -1.85 32.45
N GLN A 121 48.07 -1.75 33.70
CA GLN A 121 46.66 -1.46 33.99
C GLN A 121 46.24 -0.10 33.42
N SER A 122 47.14 0.89 33.43
CA SER A 122 46.85 2.20 32.82
C SER A 122 46.70 2.12 31.30
N VAL A 123 47.48 1.26 30.64
CA VAL A 123 47.38 1.02 29.18
C VAL A 123 46.09 0.26 28.86
N SER A 124 45.79 -0.80 29.63
CA SER A 124 44.56 -1.59 29.51
C SER A 124 43.31 -0.71 29.71
N ASP A 125 43.27 0.11 30.76
CA ASP A 125 42.14 1.02 31.03
C ASP A 125 41.89 2.01 29.88
N ARG A 126 42.95 2.54 29.25
CA ARG A 126 42.83 3.45 28.10
C ARG A 126 42.23 2.74 26.89
N ILE A 127 42.67 1.52 26.61
CA ILE A 127 42.14 0.69 25.52
C ILE A 127 40.68 0.34 25.79
N GLU A 128 40.35 -0.10 27.00
CA GLU A 128 38.96 -0.40 27.40
C GLU A 128 38.06 0.83 27.28
N GLN A 129 38.53 2.00 27.72
CA GLN A 129 37.77 3.24 27.59
C GLN A 129 37.56 3.62 26.12
N ARG A 130 38.56 3.44 25.25
CA ARG A 130 38.43 3.70 23.80
C ARG A 130 37.39 2.78 23.17
N LEU A 131 37.43 1.48 23.49
CA LEU A 131 36.44 0.52 23.00
C LEU A 131 35.02 0.85 23.51
N ALA A 132 34.91 1.23 24.78
CA ALA A 132 33.64 1.66 25.36
C ALA A 132 33.11 2.94 24.70
N GLU A 133 33.99 3.89 24.40
CA GLU A 133 33.63 5.14 23.71
C GLU A 133 33.14 4.89 22.29
N ARG A 134 33.78 3.99 21.53
CA ARG A 134 33.29 3.57 20.21
C ARG A 134 31.89 2.97 20.29
N LYS A 135 31.68 2.00 21.19
CA LYS A 135 30.36 1.40 21.45
C LYS A 135 29.31 2.44 21.85
N ARG A 136 29.68 3.41 22.68
CA ARG A 136 28.80 4.52 23.08
C ARG A 136 28.42 5.37 21.88
N ARG A 137 29.37 5.77 21.04
CA ARG A 137 29.12 6.57 19.83
C ARG A 137 28.18 5.85 18.87
N GLU A 138 28.43 4.56 18.61
CA GLU A 138 27.56 3.71 17.81
C GLU A 138 26.14 3.65 18.40
N ALA A 139 26.01 3.45 19.72
CA ALA A 139 24.71 3.39 20.39
C ALA A 139 23.97 4.75 20.41
N VAL A 140 24.68 5.87 20.50
CA VAL A 140 24.10 7.22 20.40
C VAL A 140 23.60 7.47 18.97
N GLU A 141 24.40 7.12 17.96
CA GLU A 141 24.02 7.30 16.56
C GLU A 141 22.83 6.41 16.19
N LEU A 142 22.83 5.14 16.62
CA LEU A 142 21.69 4.24 16.43
C LEU A 142 20.41 4.79 17.08
N ARG A 143 20.50 5.33 18.30
CA ARG A 143 19.37 6.01 18.96
C ARG A 143 18.91 7.24 18.19
N ARG A 144 19.84 8.04 17.66
CA ARG A 144 19.52 9.23 16.86
C ARG A 144 18.78 8.85 15.57
N VAL A 145 19.27 7.84 14.85
CA VAL A 145 18.60 7.30 13.65
C VAL A 145 17.20 6.78 14.00
N LYS A 146 17.07 6.00 15.08
CA LYS A 146 15.78 5.47 15.53
C LYS A 146 14.78 6.57 15.89
N VAL A 147 15.20 7.57 16.68
CA VAL A 147 14.35 8.73 17.02
C VAL A 147 13.96 9.50 15.76
N GLY A 148 14.89 9.68 14.82
CA GLY A 148 14.61 10.31 13.52
C GLY A 148 13.57 9.54 12.70
N GLN A 149 13.64 8.20 12.68
CA GLN A 149 12.63 7.35 12.02
C GLN A 149 11.26 7.43 12.73
N GLU A 150 11.24 7.34 14.05
CA GLU A 150 10.00 7.46 14.83
C GLU A 150 9.32 8.83 14.63
N ASN A 151 10.11 9.91 14.59
CA ASN A 151 9.59 11.25 14.31
C ASN A 151 8.99 11.37 12.91
N ARG A 152 9.65 10.80 11.88
CA ARG A 152 9.08 10.73 10.52
C ARG A 152 7.78 9.93 10.45
N GLN A 153 7.71 8.82 11.17
CA GLN A 153 6.46 8.03 11.25
C GLN A 153 5.35 8.78 12.00
N LYS A 154 5.67 9.55 13.04
CA LYS A 154 4.70 10.43 13.73
C LYS A 154 4.22 11.54 12.80
N LEU A 155 5.12 12.18 12.06
CA LEU A 155 4.80 13.17 11.04
C LEU A 155 3.83 12.60 9.99
N LYS A 156 4.17 11.44 9.41
CA LYS A 156 3.34 10.73 8.44
C LYS A 156 1.93 10.47 8.97
N ARG A 157 1.81 9.94 10.20
CA ARG A 157 0.52 9.71 10.85
C ARG A 157 -0.27 10.99 11.11
N GLY A 158 0.41 12.06 11.53
CA GLY A 158 -0.21 13.37 11.75
C GLY A 158 -0.78 13.97 10.46
N ILE A 159 0.01 13.90 9.37
CA ILE A 159 -0.44 14.34 8.03
C ILE A 159 -1.64 13.52 7.58
N ARG A 160 -1.57 12.19 7.64
CA ARG A 160 -2.67 11.32 7.21
C ARG A 160 -3.96 11.57 7.99
N SER A 161 -3.87 11.72 9.32
CA SER A 161 -5.02 12.04 10.17
C SER A 161 -5.63 13.40 9.82
N ALA A 162 -4.80 14.42 9.53
CA ALA A 162 -5.28 15.73 9.11
C ALA A 162 -5.97 15.67 7.74
N LEU A 163 -5.46 14.87 6.80
CA LEU A 163 -6.03 14.70 5.46
C LEU A 163 -7.40 13.97 5.50
N GLN A 164 -7.54 12.93 6.33
CA GLN A 164 -8.80 12.21 6.51
C GLN A 164 -9.94 13.12 7.03
N GLY A 165 -9.62 14.23 7.70
CA GLY A 165 -10.57 15.25 8.15
C GLY A 165 -11.12 16.16 7.05
N GLY A 166 -10.84 15.90 5.77
CA GLY A 166 -11.34 16.70 4.64
C GLY A 166 -10.39 17.80 4.17
N GLY A 167 -9.11 17.76 4.56
CA GLY A 167 -8.06 18.63 4.03
C GLY A 167 -7.09 19.20 5.05
N LEU A 168 -5.96 19.71 4.55
CA LEU A 168 -4.92 20.37 5.37
C LEU A 168 -5.28 21.83 5.64
N SER A 169 -6.06 22.06 6.70
CA SER A 169 -6.32 23.41 7.22
C SER A 169 -5.02 24.17 7.54
N SER A 170 -5.08 25.51 7.57
CA SER A 170 -3.94 26.35 7.97
C SER A 170 -3.40 25.98 9.36
N ARG A 171 -4.29 25.60 10.28
CA ARG A 171 -3.94 25.12 11.63
C ARG A 171 -3.17 23.80 11.58
N HIS A 172 -3.56 22.87 10.71
CA HIS A 172 -2.83 21.61 10.53
C HIS A 172 -1.43 21.84 9.97
N ARG A 173 -1.29 22.71 8.95
CA ARG A 173 0.02 23.05 8.37
C ARG A 173 0.97 23.65 9.40
N GLN A 174 0.51 24.62 10.20
CA GLN A 174 1.30 25.21 11.28
C GLN A 174 1.74 24.18 12.34
N ALA A 175 0.84 23.25 12.70
CA ALA A 175 1.17 22.20 13.67
C ALA A 175 2.22 21.22 13.11
N ILE A 176 2.11 20.86 11.83
CA ILE A 176 3.05 19.99 11.11
C ILE A 176 4.43 20.66 10.99
N GLU A 177 4.48 21.92 10.56
CA GLU A 177 5.71 22.70 10.44
C GLU A 177 6.41 22.85 11.79
N LYS A 178 5.66 23.19 12.84
CA LYS A 178 6.21 23.29 14.20
C LYS A 178 6.81 21.97 14.66
N PHE A 179 6.09 20.86 14.48
CA PHE A 179 6.61 19.53 14.83
C PHE A 179 7.87 19.18 14.05
N ALA A 180 7.91 19.48 12.75
CA ALA A 180 9.05 19.18 11.90
C ALA A 180 10.30 20.00 12.28
N ILE A 181 10.14 21.29 12.62
CA ILE A 181 11.23 22.13 13.13
C ILE A 181 11.79 21.55 14.44
N GLU A 182 10.91 21.17 15.37
CA GLU A 182 11.30 20.56 16.65
C GLU A 182 11.99 19.20 16.45
N ALA A 183 11.61 18.43 15.41
CA ALA A 183 12.18 17.14 15.07
C ALA A 183 13.44 17.21 14.18
N GLY A 184 13.81 18.39 13.67
CA GLY A 184 14.91 18.57 12.73
C GLY A 184 14.68 17.95 11.35
N ILE A 185 13.43 17.92 10.88
CA ILE A 185 13.04 17.44 9.55
C ILE A 185 13.05 18.61 8.56
N ALA A 186 13.68 18.43 7.40
CA ALA A 186 13.79 19.48 6.39
C ALA A 186 12.42 19.80 5.76
N GLU A 187 12.20 21.08 5.42
CA GLU A 187 10.92 21.52 4.83
C GLU A 187 10.59 20.79 3.52
N SER A 188 11.59 20.51 2.68
CA SER A 188 11.42 19.73 1.44
C SER A 188 10.89 18.32 1.70
N GLU A 189 11.37 17.66 2.75
CA GLU A 189 10.92 16.32 3.17
C GLU A 189 9.45 16.35 3.64
N ILE A 190 9.04 17.44 4.30
CA ILE A 190 7.63 17.64 4.70
C ILE A 190 6.74 17.76 3.46
N GLN A 191 7.11 18.62 2.50
CA GLN A 191 6.32 18.84 1.29
C GLN A 191 6.21 17.55 0.46
N GLU A 192 7.30 16.79 0.34
CA GLU A 192 7.29 15.48 -0.31
C GLU A 192 6.37 14.50 0.42
N THR A 193 6.44 14.44 1.75
CA THR A 193 5.57 13.57 2.56
C THR A 193 4.10 13.96 2.40
N ILE A 194 3.78 15.25 2.42
CA ILE A 194 2.41 15.75 2.16
C ILE A 194 1.95 15.32 0.77
N ALA A 195 2.76 15.50 -0.26
CA ALA A 195 2.42 15.13 -1.64
C ALA A 195 2.22 13.61 -1.82
N VAL A 196 3.05 12.79 -1.16
CA VAL A 196 2.91 11.32 -1.17
C VAL A 196 1.63 10.88 -0.46
N GLU A 197 1.38 11.37 0.76
CA GLU A 197 0.19 10.98 1.52
C GLU A 197 -1.10 11.51 0.87
N SER A 198 -1.06 12.70 0.27
CA SER A 198 -2.22 13.27 -0.42
C SER A 198 -2.57 12.46 -1.68
N ARG A 199 -1.57 12.05 -2.48
CA ARG A 199 -1.76 11.12 -3.61
C ARG A 199 -2.31 9.78 -3.14
N GLY A 200 -1.77 9.24 -2.05
CA GLY A 200 -2.24 7.99 -1.45
C GLY A 200 -3.71 8.07 -1.05
N LEU A 201 -4.11 9.13 -0.34
CA LEU A 201 -5.51 9.32 0.07
C LEU A 201 -6.45 9.46 -1.14
N VAL A 202 -6.08 10.29 -2.13
CA VAL A 202 -6.90 10.46 -3.32
C VAL A 202 -7.06 9.13 -4.06
N ARG A 203 -6.01 8.31 -4.14
CA ARG A 203 -6.08 6.98 -4.73
C ARG A 203 -6.96 6.03 -3.91
N GLU A 204 -6.88 6.07 -2.59
CA GLU A 204 -7.76 5.27 -1.71
C GLU A 204 -9.24 5.61 -1.92
N VAL A 205 -9.60 6.90 -1.96
CA VAL A 205 -10.99 7.34 -2.21
C VAL A 205 -11.43 6.97 -3.64
N PHE A 206 -10.52 7.02 -4.61
CA PHE A 206 -10.80 6.58 -5.98
C PHE A 206 -11.12 5.09 -6.07
N GLU A 207 -10.31 4.23 -5.44
CA GLU A 207 -10.58 2.79 -5.40
C GLU A 207 -11.87 2.47 -4.65
N GLU A 208 -12.16 3.21 -3.58
CA GLU A 208 -13.41 3.09 -2.82
C GLU A 208 -14.64 3.45 -3.67
N ALA A 209 -14.54 4.50 -4.48
CA ALA A 209 -15.62 4.93 -5.38
C ALA A 209 -15.89 3.93 -6.50
N LEU A 210 -14.87 3.22 -6.99
CA LEU A 210 -15.03 2.19 -8.03
C LEU A 210 -15.34 0.79 -7.49
N GLN A 211 -15.37 0.62 -6.17
CA GLN A 211 -15.42 -0.69 -5.54
C GLN A 211 -16.73 -1.46 -5.78
N ASP A 212 -17.85 -0.75 -5.97
CA ASP A 212 -19.15 -1.34 -6.26
C ASP A 212 -19.45 -1.40 -7.78
N GLY A 213 -18.51 -0.97 -8.62
CA GLY A 213 -18.63 -0.98 -10.07
C GLY A 213 -19.63 0.06 -10.60
N ILE A 214 -20.00 1.05 -9.79
CA ILE A 214 -20.88 2.14 -10.17
C ILE A 214 -20.16 3.43 -9.77
N LEU A 215 -20.00 4.37 -10.71
CA LEU A 215 -19.41 5.66 -10.39
C LEU A 215 -20.46 6.75 -10.58
N GLU A 216 -20.92 7.33 -9.47
CA GLU A 216 -21.91 8.40 -9.51
C GLU A 216 -21.27 9.75 -9.90
N PRO A 217 -22.02 10.65 -10.58
CA PRO A 217 -21.53 11.99 -10.88
C PRO A 217 -21.11 12.79 -9.64
N SER A 218 -21.80 12.59 -8.50
CA SER A 218 -21.46 13.17 -7.20
C SER A 218 -20.14 12.66 -6.63
N GLU A 219 -19.84 11.37 -6.78
CA GLU A 219 -18.59 10.76 -6.34
C GLU A 219 -17.42 11.26 -7.19
N GLU A 220 -17.61 11.37 -8.51
CA GLU A 220 -16.62 11.94 -9.43
C GLU A 220 -16.33 13.42 -9.13
N GLN A 221 -17.37 14.22 -8.86
CA GLN A 221 -17.23 15.60 -8.41
C GLN A 221 -16.49 15.69 -7.08
N ARG A 222 -16.81 14.82 -6.12
CA ARG A 222 -16.15 14.77 -4.82
C ARG A 222 -14.67 14.39 -4.95
N LEU A 223 -14.34 13.41 -5.80
CA LEU A 223 -12.96 13.03 -6.11
C LEU A 223 -12.18 14.19 -6.74
N SER A 224 -12.78 14.87 -7.71
CA SER A 224 -12.18 16.03 -8.37
C SER A 224 -11.94 17.18 -7.40
N GLN A 225 -12.93 17.50 -6.55
CA GLN A 225 -12.79 18.53 -5.51
C GLN A 225 -11.73 18.16 -4.48
N LEU A 226 -11.66 16.90 -4.06
CA LEU A 226 -10.64 16.41 -3.14
C LEU A 226 -9.25 16.57 -3.75
N ALA A 227 -9.04 16.15 -4.99
CA ALA A 227 -7.77 16.29 -5.70
C ALA A 227 -7.33 17.76 -5.80
N VAL A 228 -8.25 18.66 -6.18
CA VAL A 228 -8.00 20.11 -6.24
C VAL A 228 -7.65 20.67 -4.86
N SER A 229 -8.40 20.31 -3.81
CA SER A 229 -8.17 20.79 -2.44
C SER A 229 -6.81 20.38 -1.88
N LEU A 230 -6.31 19.22 -2.33
CA LEU A 230 -5.02 18.67 -1.93
C LEU A 230 -3.87 19.07 -2.87
N GLY A 231 -4.17 19.78 -3.97
CA GLY A 231 -3.18 20.17 -4.98
C GLY A 231 -2.56 18.95 -5.68
N VAL A 232 -3.32 17.85 -5.81
CA VAL A 232 -2.86 16.61 -6.43
C VAL A 232 -3.39 16.53 -7.85
N GLU A 233 -2.50 16.31 -8.81
CA GLU A 233 -2.87 15.97 -10.18
C GLU A 233 -3.27 14.48 -10.26
N LEU A 234 -4.51 14.21 -10.65
CA LEU A 234 -5.02 12.86 -10.87
C LEU A 234 -4.48 12.31 -12.20
N LYS A 235 -3.56 11.34 -12.10
CA LYS A 235 -3.06 10.61 -13.27
C LYS A 235 -3.71 9.23 -13.30
N PHE A 236 -4.62 9.05 -14.24
CA PHE A 236 -5.29 7.76 -14.48
C PHE A 236 -4.51 6.94 -15.50
N SER A 237 -4.20 5.69 -15.11
CA SER A 237 -3.68 4.68 -16.03
C SER A 237 -4.70 4.31 -17.10
N HIS A 238 -4.29 3.54 -18.11
CA HIS A 238 -5.22 3.05 -19.13
C HIS A 238 -6.34 2.19 -18.49
N ASP A 239 -5.98 1.29 -17.57
CA ASP A 239 -6.90 0.44 -16.82
C ASP A 239 -7.90 1.27 -15.99
N ASP A 240 -7.41 2.31 -15.29
CA ASP A 240 -8.27 3.21 -14.51
C ASP A 240 -9.32 3.90 -15.39
N ARG A 241 -8.93 4.33 -16.59
CA ARG A 241 -9.86 4.98 -17.54
C ARG A 241 -10.93 4.02 -18.01
N THR A 242 -10.58 2.76 -18.27
CA THR A 242 -11.55 1.73 -18.63
C THR A 242 -12.51 1.46 -17.47
N ARG A 243 -12.00 1.29 -16.25
CA ARG A 243 -12.83 1.11 -15.04
C ARG A 243 -13.79 2.26 -14.79
N ILE A 244 -13.32 3.50 -14.92
CA ILE A 244 -14.13 4.72 -14.82
C ILE A 244 -15.24 4.68 -15.88
N ALA A 245 -14.88 4.45 -17.15
CA ALA A 245 -15.84 4.43 -18.25
C ALA A 245 -16.92 3.34 -18.05
N MET A 246 -16.52 2.14 -17.64
CA MET A 246 -17.45 1.04 -17.35
C MET A 246 -18.37 1.37 -16.18
N SER A 247 -17.84 1.98 -15.12
CA SER A 247 -18.62 2.31 -13.92
C SER A 247 -19.60 3.47 -14.16
N GLN A 248 -19.20 4.47 -14.95
CA GLN A 248 -20.09 5.55 -15.42
C GLN A 248 -21.19 5.00 -16.33
N LEU A 249 -20.85 4.09 -17.25
CA LEU A 249 -21.80 3.46 -18.15
C LEU A 249 -22.80 2.58 -17.39
N ALA A 250 -22.33 1.81 -16.40
CA ALA A 250 -23.19 1.03 -15.51
C ALA A 250 -24.22 1.93 -14.80
N TYR A 251 -23.76 3.06 -14.23
CA TYR A 251 -24.64 4.05 -13.61
C TYR A 251 -25.71 4.56 -14.61
N ALA A 252 -25.29 4.98 -15.81
CA ALA A 252 -26.18 5.52 -16.82
C ALA A 252 -27.23 4.50 -17.31
N LEU A 253 -26.82 3.24 -17.51
CA LEU A 253 -27.73 2.15 -17.88
C LEU A 253 -28.76 1.88 -16.76
N ASN A 254 -28.29 1.74 -15.53
CA ASN A 254 -29.13 1.42 -14.38
C ASN A 254 -30.15 2.53 -14.08
N CYS A 255 -29.76 3.80 -14.29
CA CYS A 255 -30.63 4.97 -14.11
C CYS A 255 -31.50 5.29 -15.34
N ARG A 256 -31.39 4.52 -16.44
CA ARG A 256 -32.05 4.79 -17.73
C ARG A 256 -31.70 6.15 -18.35
N GLU A 257 -30.51 6.65 -18.02
CA GLU A 257 -29.93 7.87 -18.58
C GLU A 257 -29.04 7.59 -19.79
N PHE A 258 -28.72 6.32 -20.05
CA PHE A 258 -27.92 5.90 -21.19
C PHE A 258 -28.53 6.39 -22.51
N ARG A 259 -27.69 7.07 -23.30
CA ARG A 259 -27.98 7.45 -24.67
C ARG A 259 -26.89 6.85 -25.56
N PRO A 260 -27.25 6.13 -26.63
CA PRO A 260 -26.25 5.69 -27.59
C PRO A 260 -25.50 6.90 -28.16
N GLU A 261 -24.22 6.71 -28.45
CA GLU A 261 -23.42 7.71 -29.17
C GLU A 261 -24.07 8.03 -30.53
N GLU A 262 -23.71 9.16 -31.13
CA GLU A 262 -24.31 9.63 -32.38
C GLU A 262 -24.34 8.52 -33.44
N ALA A 263 -25.38 8.54 -34.29
CA ALA A 263 -25.73 7.43 -35.16
C ALA A 263 -24.54 6.97 -36.02
N THR A 264 -23.94 5.83 -35.67
CA THR A 264 -22.90 5.21 -36.48
C THR A 264 -23.50 4.69 -37.78
N GLU A 265 -22.83 4.96 -38.89
CA GLU A 265 -23.20 4.39 -40.18
C GLU A 265 -23.01 2.88 -40.14
N VAL A 266 -24.12 2.13 -40.19
CA VAL A 266 -24.08 0.68 -40.23
C VAL A 266 -24.12 0.16 -41.67
N PRO A 267 -23.41 -0.94 -41.98
CA PRO A 267 -23.37 -1.52 -43.33
C PRO A 267 -24.66 -2.29 -43.71
N PHE A 268 -25.72 -2.18 -42.90
CA PHE A 268 -26.99 -2.88 -43.11
C PHE A 268 -28.19 -1.99 -42.80
N LYS A 269 -29.32 -2.27 -43.44
CA LYS A 269 -30.56 -1.52 -43.22
C LYS A 269 -31.15 -1.83 -41.84
N LEU A 270 -31.27 -0.80 -41.01
CA LEU A 270 -31.98 -0.85 -39.73
C LEU A 270 -33.50 -0.96 -39.96
N LYS A 271 -34.19 -1.74 -39.13
CA LYS A 271 -35.66 -1.81 -39.14
C LYS A 271 -36.26 -0.56 -38.50
N ASN A 272 -37.57 -0.34 -38.67
CA ASN A 272 -38.30 0.74 -38.00
C ASN A 272 -38.05 0.71 -36.48
N ASN A 273 -37.67 1.85 -35.89
CA ASN A 273 -37.34 2.03 -34.46
C ASN A 273 -36.17 1.15 -33.97
N GLU A 274 -35.34 0.62 -34.87
CA GLU A 274 -34.08 -0.02 -34.51
C GLU A 274 -32.99 1.03 -34.40
N GLN A 275 -32.28 1.02 -33.26
CA GLN A 275 -31.19 1.95 -32.99
C GLN A 275 -29.94 1.16 -32.62
N VAL A 276 -28.79 1.62 -33.10
CA VAL A 276 -27.48 1.11 -32.69
C VAL A 276 -27.23 1.57 -31.27
N LEU A 277 -26.80 0.65 -30.43
CA LEU A 277 -26.50 0.87 -29.02
C LEU A 277 -24.99 0.90 -28.76
N ALA A 278 -24.25 0.02 -29.44
CA ALA A 278 -22.80 -0.09 -29.32
C ALA A 278 -22.20 -0.78 -30.54
N GLU A 279 -20.92 -0.54 -30.74
CA GLU A 279 -20.08 -1.17 -31.75
C GLU A 279 -18.74 -1.59 -31.13
N CYS A 280 -18.18 -2.71 -31.58
CA CYS A 280 -16.80 -3.11 -31.28
C CYS A 280 -16.28 -4.04 -32.38
N SER A 281 -14.97 -4.13 -32.56
CA SER A 281 -14.37 -5.18 -33.39
C SER A 281 -14.00 -6.41 -32.55
N ALA A 282 -14.36 -7.61 -33.00
CA ALA A 282 -14.09 -8.84 -32.26
C ALA A 282 -13.99 -10.05 -33.20
N LYS A 283 -13.32 -11.12 -32.74
CA LYS A 283 -13.41 -12.44 -33.38
C LYS A 283 -14.63 -13.16 -32.84
N TRP A 284 -15.47 -13.73 -33.68
CA TRP A 284 -16.65 -14.46 -33.20
C TRP A 284 -16.64 -15.94 -33.54
N PHE A 285 -17.02 -16.71 -32.54
CA PHE A 285 -17.03 -18.15 -32.55
C PHE A 285 -18.46 -18.65 -32.36
N GLU A 286 -18.79 -19.75 -33.02
CA GLU A 286 -19.97 -20.54 -32.70
C GLU A 286 -19.61 -21.63 -31.71
N ILE A 287 -20.42 -21.79 -30.66
CA ILE A 287 -20.37 -22.98 -29.82
C ILE A 287 -21.09 -24.09 -30.59
N ALA A 288 -20.35 -25.12 -30.98
CA ALA A 288 -20.87 -26.26 -31.73
C ALA A 288 -20.66 -27.55 -30.94
N ASP A 289 -21.68 -28.40 -30.94
CA ASP A 289 -21.57 -29.82 -30.63
C ASP A 289 -20.94 -30.49 -31.86
N LEU A 290 -19.71 -30.98 -31.71
CA LEU A 290 -18.98 -31.59 -32.82
C LEU A 290 -18.65 -33.05 -32.51
N LYS A 291 -19.18 -33.94 -33.36
CA LYS A 291 -18.74 -35.35 -33.42
C LYS A 291 -17.28 -35.53 -33.87
N ARG A 292 -16.63 -34.46 -34.36
CA ARG A 292 -15.24 -34.46 -34.81
C ARG A 292 -14.56 -33.16 -34.37
N PRO A 293 -13.43 -33.21 -33.65
CA PRO A 293 -12.81 -32.02 -33.08
C PRO A 293 -12.31 -31.07 -34.18
N SER A 294 -12.92 -29.90 -34.26
CA SER A 294 -12.38 -28.77 -35.03
C SER A 294 -12.70 -27.47 -34.28
N GLY A 295 -11.67 -26.84 -33.71
CA GLY A 295 -11.81 -25.62 -32.90
C GLY A 295 -11.18 -25.74 -31.52
N ILE A 296 -11.43 -24.76 -30.66
CA ILE A 296 -10.91 -24.73 -29.29
C ILE A 296 -11.86 -25.54 -28.38
N PRO A 297 -11.39 -26.57 -27.66
CA PRO A 297 -12.25 -27.36 -26.78
C PRO A 297 -12.67 -26.53 -25.55
N LEU A 298 -13.95 -26.62 -25.18
CA LEU A 298 -14.49 -25.99 -23.96
C LEU A 298 -14.73 -27.00 -22.82
N GLY A 299 -14.43 -28.28 -23.05
CA GLY A 299 -14.84 -29.40 -22.20
C GLY A 299 -16.15 -30.05 -22.67
N GLY A 300 -16.28 -31.36 -22.47
CA GLY A 300 -17.34 -32.16 -23.08
C GLY A 300 -17.24 -32.23 -24.62
N ASP A 301 -18.37 -32.46 -25.31
CA ASP A 301 -18.45 -32.53 -26.78
C ASP A 301 -18.56 -31.13 -27.45
N TYR A 302 -18.27 -30.04 -26.71
CA TYR A 302 -18.43 -28.66 -27.18
C TYR A 302 -17.11 -28.01 -27.59
N TYR A 303 -17.15 -27.30 -28.73
CA TYR A 303 -16.01 -26.59 -29.29
C TYR A 303 -16.38 -25.18 -29.73
N LEU A 304 -15.42 -24.26 -29.60
CA LEU A 304 -15.45 -22.96 -30.27
C LEU A 304 -14.98 -23.11 -31.71
N LYS A 305 -15.93 -23.04 -32.63
CA LYS A 305 -15.65 -22.98 -34.06
C LYS A 305 -15.55 -21.52 -34.48
N GLU A 306 -14.35 -21.09 -34.86
CA GLU A 306 -14.12 -19.76 -35.42
C GLU A 306 -14.97 -19.59 -36.68
N PHE A 307 -15.70 -18.49 -36.75
CA PHE A 307 -16.60 -18.22 -37.87
C PHE A 307 -16.05 -17.12 -38.79
N ALA A 308 -15.69 -15.98 -38.21
CA ALA A 308 -15.05 -14.82 -38.83
C ALA A 308 -14.63 -13.79 -37.76
N ASP A 309 -13.96 -12.74 -38.21
CA ASP A 309 -13.58 -11.54 -37.48
C ASP A 309 -14.10 -10.29 -38.21
N GLY A 310 -14.28 -9.19 -37.48
CA GLY A 310 -14.76 -7.91 -38.02
C GLY A 310 -15.54 -7.10 -37.00
N ASP A 311 -16.47 -6.28 -37.51
CA ASP A 311 -17.24 -5.35 -36.70
C ASP A 311 -18.52 -5.98 -36.18
N VAL A 312 -18.81 -5.74 -34.90
CA VAL A 312 -19.98 -6.24 -34.20
C VAL A 312 -20.82 -5.07 -33.74
N PHE A 313 -22.07 -5.05 -34.20
CA PHE A 313 -23.04 -4.02 -33.91
C PHE A 313 -24.11 -4.59 -32.99
N LEU A 314 -24.32 -3.95 -31.85
CA LEU A 314 -25.44 -4.21 -30.96
C LEU A 314 -26.52 -3.16 -31.23
N THR A 315 -27.73 -3.62 -31.50
CA THR A 315 -28.92 -2.76 -31.59
C THR A 315 -29.89 -3.12 -30.49
N ASN A 316 -30.93 -2.30 -30.31
CA ASN A 316 -32.05 -2.63 -29.43
C ASN A 316 -32.89 -3.86 -29.86
N LYS A 317 -32.56 -4.52 -30.99
CA LYS A 317 -33.31 -5.69 -31.51
C LYS A 317 -32.46 -6.91 -31.83
N GLN A 318 -31.20 -6.74 -32.21
CA GLN A 318 -30.32 -7.81 -32.67
C GLN A 318 -28.84 -7.48 -32.46
N VAL A 319 -28.01 -8.53 -32.47
CA VAL A 319 -26.56 -8.44 -32.67
C VAL A 319 -26.27 -8.79 -34.13
N SER A 320 -25.50 -7.93 -34.81
CA SER A 320 -25.05 -8.12 -36.18
C SER A 320 -23.52 -8.11 -36.22
N MET A 321 -22.93 -9.17 -36.75
CA MET A 321 -21.50 -9.34 -36.96
C MET A 321 -21.21 -9.27 -38.46
N VAL A 322 -20.31 -8.38 -38.87
CA VAL A 322 -20.00 -8.09 -40.26
C VAL A 322 -18.49 -8.21 -40.46
N GLY A 323 -18.08 -9.33 -41.07
CA GLY A 323 -16.70 -9.55 -41.48
C GLY A 323 -16.56 -9.41 -42.99
N GLU A 324 -15.31 -9.42 -43.48
CA GLU A 324 -14.98 -9.20 -44.89
C GLU A 324 -15.66 -10.21 -45.83
N LEU A 325 -15.67 -11.49 -45.44
CA LEU A 325 -16.20 -12.58 -46.27
C LEU A 325 -17.53 -13.14 -45.77
N ARG A 326 -17.89 -12.86 -44.51
CA ARG A 326 -19.04 -13.49 -43.85
C ARG A 326 -19.71 -12.50 -42.92
N SER A 327 -21.04 -12.51 -42.96
CA SER A 327 -21.87 -11.81 -41.99
C SER A 327 -22.79 -12.78 -41.27
N LYS A 328 -23.14 -12.43 -40.04
CA LYS A 328 -24.06 -13.20 -39.22
C LYS A 328 -24.84 -12.27 -38.32
N LYS A 329 -26.11 -12.59 -38.04
CA LYS A 329 -26.91 -11.82 -37.10
C LYS A 329 -27.86 -12.72 -36.32
N PHE A 330 -28.25 -12.30 -35.13
CA PHE A 330 -29.27 -12.96 -34.34
C PHE A 330 -30.09 -11.95 -33.52
N PRO A 331 -31.41 -12.17 -33.35
CA PRO A 331 -32.24 -11.28 -32.55
C PRO A 331 -31.91 -11.38 -31.06
N LEU A 332 -31.97 -10.27 -30.33
CA LEU A 332 -31.79 -10.25 -28.87
C LEU A 332 -32.82 -11.12 -28.14
N ALA A 333 -34.04 -11.22 -28.68
CA ALA A 333 -35.07 -12.12 -28.16
C ALA A 333 -34.67 -13.62 -28.19
N SER A 334 -33.64 -14.00 -28.96
CA SER A 334 -33.09 -15.37 -28.94
C SER A 334 -32.01 -15.58 -27.89
N VAL A 335 -31.58 -14.54 -27.18
CA VAL A 335 -30.52 -14.60 -26.16
C VAL A 335 -31.16 -14.85 -24.79
N SER A 336 -30.81 -15.95 -24.15
CA SER A 336 -31.26 -16.27 -22.80
C SER A 336 -30.39 -15.62 -21.73
N GLN A 337 -29.09 -15.51 -21.98
CA GLN A 337 -28.14 -14.90 -21.06
C GLN A 337 -26.94 -14.34 -21.82
N VAL A 338 -26.44 -13.20 -21.36
CA VAL A 338 -25.12 -12.68 -21.74
C VAL A 338 -24.21 -12.78 -20.53
N ARG A 339 -22.97 -13.24 -20.73
CA ARG A 339 -21.94 -13.26 -19.69
C ARG A 339 -20.65 -12.64 -20.19
N ARG A 340 -20.00 -11.85 -19.34
CA ARG A 340 -18.71 -11.23 -19.60
C ARG A 340 -17.59 -12.08 -19.01
N TYR A 341 -16.52 -12.23 -19.77
CA TYR A 341 -15.29 -12.94 -19.40
C TYR A 341 -14.11 -12.06 -19.73
N ALA A 342 -12.97 -12.26 -19.06
CA ALA A 342 -11.75 -11.46 -19.26
C ALA A 342 -11.29 -11.47 -20.74
N ASP A 343 -11.60 -12.54 -21.46
CA ASP A 343 -11.24 -12.82 -22.85
C ASP A 343 -12.42 -12.72 -23.83
N GLY A 344 -13.60 -12.26 -23.40
CA GLY A 344 -14.71 -12.03 -24.33
C GLY A 344 -16.11 -12.03 -23.75
N ILE A 345 -17.10 -12.17 -24.64
CA ILE A 345 -18.52 -12.07 -24.35
C ILE A 345 -19.23 -13.32 -24.84
N HIS A 346 -19.93 -14.01 -23.95
CA HIS A 346 -20.72 -15.18 -24.30
C HIS A 346 -22.21 -14.83 -24.38
N PHE A 347 -22.78 -14.95 -25.58
CA PHE A 347 -24.22 -14.89 -25.84
C PHE A 347 -24.80 -16.30 -25.83
N ASN A 348 -25.36 -16.71 -24.69
CA ASN A 348 -26.11 -17.95 -24.57
C ASN A 348 -27.50 -17.76 -25.20
N ARG A 349 -27.86 -18.62 -26.15
CA ARG A 349 -29.08 -18.46 -26.94
C ARG A 349 -30.09 -19.57 -26.63
N SER A 350 -31.35 -19.18 -26.46
CA SER A 350 -32.48 -20.11 -26.31
C SER A 350 -32.86 -20.80 -27.62
N SER A 351 -32.56 -20.15 -28.75
CA SER A 351 -32.76 -20.73 -30.08
C SER A 351 -31.56 -20.47 -30.99
N GLY A 352 -31.12 -21.52 -31.67
CA GLY A 352 -29.89 -21.52 -32.48
C GLY A 352 -28.62 -21.72 -31.65
N LYS A 353 -27.46 -21.66 -32.31
CA LYS A 353 -26.15 -21.82 -31.66
C LYS A 353 -25.75 -20.58 -30.88
N SER A 354 -25.25 -20.76 -29.67
CA SER A 354 -24.62 -19.72 -28.85
C SER A 354 -23.37 -19.18 -29.53
N VAL A 355 -23.05 -17.92 -29.23
CA VAL A 355 -21.95 -17.17 -29.86
C VAL A 355 -21.02 -16.64 -28.79
N PHE A 356 -19.72 -16.76 -29.02
CA PHE A 356 -18.68 -16.15 -28.18
C PHE A 356 -17.93 -15.09 -29.00
N LEU A 357 -17.87 -13.86 -28.50
CA LEU A 357 -17.07 -12.77 -29.07
C LEU A 357 -15.79 -12.68 -28.27
N GLN A 358 -14.65 -13.04 -28.87
CA GLN A 358 -13.35 -12.96 -28.24
C GLN A 358 -12.78 -11.54 -28.35
N GLY A 359 -12.30 -11.02 -27.23
CA GLY A 359 -11.52 -9.79 -27.16
C GLY A 359 -11.12 -9.45 -25.72
N ASP A 360 -10.19 -8.52 -25.56
CA ASP A 360 -9.63 -8.17 -24.25
C ASP A 360 -10.53 -7.18 -23.51
N MET A 361 -11.10 -7.56 -22.36
CA MET A 361 -11.94 -6.68 -21.54
C MET A 361 -11.20 -5.47 -20.94
N ARG A 362 -9.89 -5.33 -21.15
CA ARG A 362 -9.15 -4.09 -20.86
C ARG A 362 -9.38 -3.02 -21.92
N ASP A 363 -9.76 -3.42 -23.14
CA ASP A 363 -10.18 -2.51 -24.19
C ASP A 363 -11.55 -1.91 -23.82
N LYS A 364 -11.61 -0.57 -23.83
CA LYS A 364 -12.80 0.20 -23.48
C LYS A 364 -13.98 -0.14 -24.38
N GLU A 365 -13.77 -0.31 -25.69
CA GLU A 365 -14.86 -0.47 -26.66
C GLU A 365 -15.59 -1.80 -26.44
N ILE A 366 -14.84 -2.91 -26.35
CA ILE A 366 -15.43 -4.23 -26.10
C ILE A 366 -16.04 -4.33 -24.70
N ALA A 367 -15.42 -3.72 -23.69
CA ALA A 367 -15.92 -3.74 -22.32
C ALA A 367 -17.25 -2.98 -22.18
N CYS A 368 -17.36 -1.80 -22.81
CA CYS A 368 -18.60 -1.04 -22.89
C CYS A 368 -19.67 -1.80 -23.69
N PHE A 369 -19.32 -2.35 -24.85
CA PHE A 369 -20.22 -3.19 -25.65
C PHE A 369 -20.79 -4.35 -24.83
N ALA A 370 -19.93 -5.04 -24.08
CA ALA A 370 -20.30 -6.18 -23.25
C ALA A 370 -21.30 -5.79 -22.15
N LEU A 371 -21.08 -4.66 -21.51
CA LEU A 371 -21.93 -4.14 -20.44
C LEU A 371 -23.32 -3.74 -20.94
N ILE A 372 -23.38 -3.08 -22.11
CA ILE A 372 -24.64 -2.71 -22.77
C ILE A 372 -25.38 -3.98 -23.23
N ALA A 373 -24.66 -4.95 -23.81
CA ALA A 373 -25.24 -6.23 -24.22
C ALA A 373 -25.86 -6.98 -23.03
N GLU A 374 -25.16 -7.04 -21.90
CA GLU A 374 -25.66 -7.65 -20.67
C GLU A 374 -26.94 -6.98 -20.17
N HIS A 375 -26.95 -5.64 -20.09
CA HIS A 375 -28.11 -4.88 -19.64
C HIS A 375 -29.33 -5.06 -20.54
N PHE A 376 -29.17 -4.89 -21.85
CA PHE A 376 -30.29 -4.95 -22.80
C PHE A 376 -30.82 -6.37 -23.05
N CYS A 377 -29.99 -7.40 -22.88
CA CYS A 377 -30.45 -8.79 -23.00
C CYS A 377 -31.11 -9.31 -21.73
N SER A 378 -30.57 -8.97 -20.55
CA SER A 378 -31.11 -9.45 -19.27
C SER A 378 -32.29 -8.61 -18.76
N GLY A 379 -32.31 -7.31 -19.10
CA GLY A 379 -33.20 -6.33 -18.48
C GLY A 379 -32.88 -6.07 -17.00
N GLU A 380 -31.73 -6.53 -16.52
CA GLU A 380 -31.28 -6.38 -15.15
C GLU A 380 -30.18 -5.30 -15.02
N PRO A 381 -30.01 -4.73 -13.82
CA PRO A 381 -28.91 -3.82 -13.53
C PRO A 381 -27.56 -4.49 -13.67
N VAL A 382 -26.59 -3.74 -14.18
CA VAL A 382 -25.23 -4.21 -14.46
C VAL A 382 -24.21 -3.45 -13.61
N LEU A 383 -23.07 -4.08 -13.34
CA LEU A 383 -21.96 -3.49 -12.58
C LEU A 383 -20.74 -3.36 -13.49
N GLY A 384 -20.06 -2.21 -13.45
CA GLY A 384 -18.90 -1.85 -14.27
C GLY A 384 -17.58 -2.53 -13.87
N PHE A 385 -17.64 -3.77 -13.38
CA PHE A 385 -16.44 -4.53 -13.02
C PHE A 385 -15.76 -5.16 -14.23
N HIS A 386 -14.42 -5.29 -14.15
CA HIS A 386 -13.68 -6.18 -15.02
C HIS A 386 -13.93 -7.63 -14.64
N PRO A 387 -14.36 -8.49 -15.57
CA PRO A 387 -14.41 -9.92 -15.31
C PRO A 387 -13.00 -10.48 -15.15
N THR A 388 -12.82 -11.36 -14.16
CA THR A 388 -11.54 -12.03 -13.86
C THR A 388 -11.45 -13.43 -14.43
N THR A 389 -12.60 -14.04 -14.76
CA THR A 389 -12.68 -15.39 -15.31
C THR A 389 -12.54 -15.37 -16.83
N THR A 390 -11.74 -16.28 -17.40
CA THR A 390 -11.70 -16.51 -18.84
C THR A 390 -12.76 -17.54 -19.26
N PHE A 391 -13.27 -17.40 -20.48
CA PHE A 391 -14.15 -18.37 -21.12
C PHE A 391 -13.35 -19.50 -21.77
N VAL A 392 -12.25 -19.13 -22.43
CA VAL A 392 -11.33 -20.08 -23.06
C VAL A 392 -10.40 -20.66 -21.97
N PRO A 393 -10.39 -21.98 -21.76
CA PRO A 393 -9.47 -22.63 -20.83
C PRO A 393 -8.02 -22.41 -21.29
N GLN A 394 -7.14 -22.00 -20.38
CA GLN A 394 -5.72 -21.76 -20.71
C GLN A 394 -4.89 -23.04 -20.80
N ASP A 395 -5.36 -24.15 -20.19
CA ASP A 395 -4.75 -25.47 -20.27
C ASP A 395 -5.86 -26.55 -20.36
N VAL A 396 -5.75 -27.48 -21.32
CA VAL A 396 -6.76 -28.54 -21.59
C VAL A 396 -6.57 -29.77 -20.67
N GLU A 397 -5.64 -29.74 -19.72
CA GLU A 397 -5.44 -30.85 -18.78
C GLU A 397 -6.22 -30.65 -17.48
N SER A 398 -7.53 -30.91 -17.51
CA SER A 398 -8.20 -31.73 -16.49
C SER A 398 -9.70 -31.86 -16.79
N ASP A 399 -10.20 -33.08 -16.68
CA ASP A 399 -11.63 -33.41 -16.52
C ASP A 399 -12.16 -32.88 -15.17
N THR A 400 -12.11 -31.57 -14.95
CA THR A 400 -12.82 -30.94 -13.85
C THR A 400 -14.21 -30.55 -14.34
N LYS A 401 -15.21 -31.25 -13.82
CA LYS A 401 -16.62 -30.86 -13.95
C LYS A 401 -16.75 -29.36 -13.63
N PRO A 402 -17.61 -28.61 -14.34
CA PRO A 402 -17.82 -27.20 -14.04
C PRO A 402 -18.18 -27.06 -12.56
N VAL A 403 -17.29 -26.42 -11.81
CA VAL A 403 -17.55 -26.06 -10.41
C VAL A 403 -18.79 -25.17 -10.46
N ALA A 404 -19.85 -25.58 -9.77
CA ALA A 404 -21.03 -24.74 -9.63
C ALA A 404 -20.57 -23.40 -9.05
N ASN A 405 -20.68 -22.33 -9.83
CA ASN A 405 -20.27 -20.98 -9.43
C ASN A 405 -21.12 -20.55 -8.23
N ASP A 406 -20.61 -20.77 -7.02
CA ASP A 406 -21.16 -20.22 -5.78
C ASP A 406 -20.65 -18.78 -5.58
N TYR A 407 -20.62 -18.00 -6.66
CA TYR A 407 -20.27 -16.58 -6.63
C TYR A 407 -21.54 -15.75 -6.44
N PRO A 408 -21.48 -14.70 -5.62
CA PRO A 408 -22.62 -13.82 -5.45
C PRO A 408 -22.98 -13.17 -6.79
N ARG A 409 -24.28 -13.13 -7.10
CA ARG A 409 -24.81 -12.47 -8.29
C ARG A 409 -24.60 -10.97 -8.25
N TYR A 410 -24.71 -10.38 -7.05
CA TYR A 410 -24.41 -8.97 -6.81
C TYR A 410 -23.57 -8.85 -5.55
N THR A 411 -22.68 -7.86 -5.51
CA THR A 411 -21.98 -7.46 -4.29
C THR A 411 -22.35 -6.03 -3.98
N PHE A 412 -22.71 -5.77 -2.72
CA PHE A 412 -23.11 -4.43 -2.28
C PHE A 412 -22.29 -3.99 -1.08
N ARG A 413 -21.83 -2.75 -1.13
CA ARG A 413 -21.27 -2.10 0.04
C ARG A 413 -22.38 -1.70 1.00
N VAL A 414 -22.20 -2.03 2.27
CA VAL A 414 -23.06 -1.55 3.36
C VAL A 414 -22.60 -0.16 3.79
N VAL A 415 -23.53 0.80 3.82
CA VAL A 415 -23.30 2.19 4.23
C VAL A 415 -24.00 2.51 5.55
N GLY A 416 -23.54 3.56 6.23
CA GLY A 416 -24.06 3.94 7.55
C GLY A 416 -23.69 2.96 8.65
N ASP A 417 -22.62 2.19 8.43
CA ASP A 417 -21.99 1.21 9.33
C ASP A 417 -21.29 1.87 10.52
N PHE A 418 -20.89 3.14 10.42
CA PHE A 418 -20.31 3.92 11.51
C PHE A 418 -21.33 4.54 12.48
N VAL A 419 -22.64 4.42 12.21
CA VAL A 419 -23.68 5.05 13.04
C VAL A 419 -24.01 4.19 14.26
N GLY A 420 -23.82 4.73 15.47
CA GLY A 420 -24.11 4.02 16.72
C GLY A 420 -23.17 2.83 16.94
N ASN A 421 -23.71 1.65 17.29
CA ASN A 421 -22.91 0.45 17.58
C ASN A 421 -22.73 -0.48 16.37
N ARG A 422 -23.18 -0.07 15.17
CA ARG A 422 -23.22 -0.91 13.95
C ARG A 422 -21.84 -1.46 13.56
N GLU A 423 -20.79 -0.63 13.64
CA GLU A 423 -19.42 -1.04 13.33
C GLU A 423 -18.94 -2.19 14.24
N SER A 424 -19.30 -2.14 15.52
CA SER A 424 -18.93 -3.20 16.48
C SER A 424 -19.62 -4.52 16.19
N HIS A 425 -20.81 -4.50 15.57
CA HIS A 425 -21.53 -5.68 15.12
C HIS A 425 -20.91 -6.23 13.83
N ALA A 426 -20.59 -5.35 12.87
CA ALA A 426 -19.96 -5.75 11.60
C ALA A 426 -18.60 -6.42 11.80
N ARG A 427 -17.76 -5.90 12.73
CA ARG A 427 -16.43 -6.47 13.04
C ARG A 427 -16.45 -7.89 13.65
N ARG A 428 -17.61 -8.37 14.10
CA ARG A 428 -17.76 -9.74 14.63
C ARG A 428 -18.05 -10.78 13.55
N LEU A 429 -18.41 -10.32 12.36
CA LEU A 429 -18.73 -11.20 11.23
C LEU A 429 -17.45 -11.65 10.51
N GLN A 430 -17.53 -12.79 9.86
CA GLN A 430 -16.51 -13.37 8.99
C GLN A 430 -17.03 -13.52 7.56
N GLU A 431 -16.13 -13.64 6.60
CA GLU A 431 -16.49 -13.98 5.21
C GLU A 431 -17.28 -15.29 5.16
N GLY A 432 -18.38 -15.29 4.42
CA GLY A 432 -19.34 -16.38 4.34
C GLY A 432 -20.49 -16.31 5.36
N ASP A 433 -20.40 -15.48 6.40
CA ASP A 433 -21.47 -15.39 7.41
C ASP A 433 -22.78 -14.91 6.78
N PRO A 434 -23.92 -15.53 7.10
CA PRO A 434 -25.22 -15.11 6.55
C PRO A 434 -25.66 -13.76 7.12
N VAL A 435 -26.23 -12.93 6.23
CA VAL A 435 -26.83 -11.63 6.57
C VAL A 435 -28.24 -11.53 6.01
N MET A 436 -29.08 -10.73 6.66
CA MET A 436 -30.45 -10.49 6.24
C MET A 436 -30.57 -9.14 5.55
N LEU A 437 -31.12 -9.13 4.33
CA LEU A 437 -31.58 -7.92 3.66
C LEU A 437 -33.06 -7.72 3.97
N VAL A 438 -33.39 -6.61 4.63
CA VAL A 438 -34.75 -6.31 5.09
C VAL A 438 -35.24 -5.05 4.41
N ARG A 439 -36.36 -5.18 3.71
CA ARG A 439 -37.00 -4.08 2.99
C ARG A 439 -37.78 -3.17 3.94
N GLU A 440 -37.47 -1.86 3.95
CA GLU A 440 -38.15 -0.86 4.78
C GLU A 440 -38.99 0.11 3.94
N ARG A 441 -40.17 -0.33 3.46
CA ARG A 441 -41.04 0.46 2.55
C ARG A 441 -41.55 1.79 3.12
N ASN A 442 -41.61 1.90 4.45
CA ASN A 442 -42.14 3.07 5.15
C ASN A 442 -41.02 3.93 5.77
N ASN A 443 -39.78 3.80 5.30
CA ASN A 443 -38.67 4.60 5.80
C ASN A 443 -38.84 6.07 5.37
N VAL A 444 -38.74 7.00 6.33
CA VAL A 444 -39.03 8.43 6.14
C VAL A 444 -38.02 9.12 5.21
N HIS A 445 -36.80 8.56 5.09
CA HIS A 445 -35.71 9.17 4.34
C HIS A 445 -35.59 8.62 2.90
N ASP A 446 -35.94 7.34 2.71
CA ASP A 446 -35.87 6.67 1.42
C ASP A 446 -36.92 5.56 1.33
N GLU A 447 -37.92 5.73 0.47
CA GLU A 447 -38.96 4.73 0.26
C GLU A 447 -38.37 3.38 -0.18
N ASN A 448 -37.21 3.37 -0.84
CA ASN A 448 -36.53 2.18 -1.36
C ASN A 448 -35.55 1.54 -0.37
N ALA A 449 -35.45 2.04 0.86
CA ALA A 449 -34.46 1.60 1.83
C ALA A 449 -34.42 0.05 2.02
N VAL A 450 -33.21 -0.50 1.94
CA VAL A 450 -32.90 -1.89 2.27
C VAL A 450 -31.87 -1.90 3.38
N ALA A 451 -32.31 -2.32 4.58
CA ALA A 451 -31.47 -2.43 5.75
C ALA A 451 -30.77 -3.80 5.78
N VAL A 452 -29.55 -3.81 6.29
CA VAL A 452 -28.73 -5.02 6.41
C VAL A 452 -28.61 -5.39 7.89
N TYR A 453 -28.93 -6.63 8.23
CA TYR A 453 -28.89 -7.16 9.59
C TYR A 453 -28.04 -8.44 9.66
N ASN A 454 -27.46 -8.73 10.83
CA ASN A 454 -26.94 -10.06 11.12
C ASN A 454 -28.07 -11.02 11.56
N LEU A 455 -27.73 -12.30 11.80
CA LEU A 455 -28.70 -13.28 12.29
C LEU A 455 -29.31 -12.94 13.66
N ASP A 456 -28.58 -12.20 14.49
CA ASP A 456 -29.06 -11.71 15.80
C ASP A 456 -30.00 -10.50 15.67
N ARG A 457 -30.40 -10.13 14.45
CA ARG A 457 -31.23 -8.95 14.13
C ARG A 457 -30.63 -7.62 14.60
N GLN A 458 -29.31 -7.55 14.71
CA GLN A 458 -28.58 -6.31 14.92
C GLN A 458 -28.31 -5.67 13.57
N GLN A 459 -28.68 -4.39 13.45
CA GLN A 459 -28.48 -3.65 12.20
C GLN A 459 -26.99 -3.41 11.96
N LEU A 460 -26.55 -3.67 10.74
CA LEU A 460 -25.17 -3.47 10.27
C LEU A 460 -25.07 -2.18 9.44
N GLY A 461 -26.16 -1.79 8.78
CA GLY A 461 -26.26 -0.56 7.98
C GLY A 461 -27.38 -0.66 6.95
N TYR A 462 -27.20 0.03 5.82
CA TYR A 462 -28.12 0.04 4.69
C TYR A 462 -27.37 -0.22 3.38
N LEU A 463 -28.07 -0.63 2.34
CA LEU A 463 -27.55 -0.50 0.97
C LEU A 463 -27.49 0.99 0.59
N LYS A 464 -26.57 1.36 -0.32
CA LYS A 464 -26.59 2.71 -0.94
C LYS A 464 -27.98 2.99 -1.53
N ARG A 465 -28.45 4.24 -1.48
CA ARG A 465 -29.82 4.63 -1.86
C ARG A 465 -30.16 4.24 -3.30
N GLU A 466 -29.21 4.43 -4.20
CA GLU A 466 -29.30 4.19 -5.63
C GLU A 466 -29.31 2.69 -5.93
N VAL A 467 -28.49 1.91 -5.19
CA VAL A 467 -28.54 0.45 -5.20
C VAL A 467 -29.89 -0.04 -4.72
N ALA A 468 -30.38 0.52 -3.61
CA ALA A 468 -31.67 0.19 -3.05
C ALA A 468 -32.80 0.54 -4.03
N ALA A 469 -32.71 1.65 -4.78
CA ALA A 469 -33.73 2.07 -5.74
C ALA A 469 -34.01 1.02 -6.83
N TRP A 470 -33.00 0.33 -7.35
CA TRP A 470 -33.20 -0.74 -8.33
C TRP A 470 -33.33 -2.13 -7.69
N PHE A 471 -32.73 -2.37 -6.53
CA PHE A 471 -32.74 -3.68 -5.87
C PHE A 471 -34.03 -3.93 -5.07
N ALA A 472 -34.62 -2.90 -4.46
CA ALA A 472 -35.88 -3.00 -3.71
C ALA A 472 -37.02 -3.61 -4.56
N PRO A 473 -37.28 -3.19 -5.80
CA PRO A 473 -38.25 -3.83 -6.68
C PRO A 473 -37.98 -5.32 -6.96
N ILE A 474 -36.73 -5.79 -6.86
CA ILE A 474 -36.39 -7.21 -6.99
C ILE A 474 -36.87 -7.97 -5.75
N MET A 475 -36.61 -7.44 -4.56
CA MET A 475 -37.11 -8.00 -3.30
C MET A 475 -38.64 -7.99 -3.24
N ASP A 476 -39.26 -6.90 -3.71
CA ASP A 476 -40.71 -6.70 -3.66
C ASP A 476 -41.48 -7.66 -4.58
N ARG A 477 -40.82 -8.26 -5.58
CA ARG A 477 -41.37 -9.33 -6.43
C ARG A 477 -41.40 -10.70 -5.75
N GLY A 478 -40.91 -10.81 -4.52
CA GLY A 478 -40.93 -12.06 -3.75
C GLY A 478 -39.89 -13.09 -4.21
N LYS A 479 -38.80 -12.65 -4.85
CA LYS A 479 -37.65 -13.54 -5.07
C LYS A 479 -36.99 -13.86 -3.72
N ASP A 480 -36.65 -15.12 -3.49
CA ASP A 480 -35.86 -15.51 -2.33
C ASP A 480 -34.44 -14.96 -2.48
N VAL A 481 -34.14 -13.93 -1.68
CA VAL A 481 -32.84 -13.27 -1.66
C VAL A 481 -32.02 -13.86 -0.54
N ARG A 482 -30.95 -14.59 -0.88
CA ARG A 482 -29.93 -15.01 0.10
C ARG A 482 -28.77 -14.04 0.06
N ALA A 483 -28.22 -13.69 1.21
CA ALA A 483 -27.06 -12.80 1.28
C ALA A 483 -26.09 -13.27 2.36
N ASN A 484 -24.79 -13.22 2.04
CA ASN A 484 -23.71 -13.54 2.96
C ASN A 484 -22.70 -12.38 2.98
N VAL A 485 -21.88 -12.31 4.01
CA VAL A 485 -20.68 -11.47 4.02
C VAL A 485 -19.76 -11.95 2.91
N HIS A 486 -19.47 -11.08 1.96
CA HIS A 486 -18.56 -11.40 0.87
C HIS A 486 -17.12 -11.06 1.22
N CYS A 487 -16.86 -9.86 1.74
CA CYS A 487 -15.55 -9.46 2.23
C CYS A 487 -15.65 -8.16 3.05
N PHE A 488 -14.51 -7.72 3.58
CA PHE A 488 -14.33 -6.40 4.19
C PHE A 488 -13.35 -5.59 3.36
N ASN A 489 -13.60 -4.30 3.19
CA ASN A 489 -12.64 -3.42 2.53
C ASN A 489 -11.46 -3.06 3.46
N SER A 490 -10.46 -2.34 2.94
CA SER A 490 -9.27 -1.92 3.70
C SER A 490 -9.56 -1.03 4.91
N HIS A 491 -10.75 -0.40 4.94
CA HIS A 491 -11.22 0.44 6.04
C HIS A 491 -12.13 -0.30 7.03
N GLY A 492 -12.39 -1.60 6.80
CA GLY A 492 -13.27 -2.42 7.63
C GLY A 492 -14.77 -2.30 7.31
N SER A 493 -15.15 -1.59 6.25
CA SER A 493 -16.55 -1.58 5.79
C SER A 493 -16.95 -2.93 5.21
N LEU A 494 -18.19 -3.30 5.49
CA LEU A 494 -18.77 -4.58 5.11
C LEU A 494 -19.25 -4.57 3.65
N ILE A 495 -18.91 -5.64 2.92
CA ILE A 495 -19.44 -5.95 1.59
C ILE A 495 -20.24 -7.24 1.67
N VAL A 496 -21.49 -7.19 1.22
CA VAL A 496 -22.40 -8.34 1.21
C VAL A 496 -22.55 -8.88 -0.20
N GLY A 497 -22.46 -10.20 -0.34
CA GLY A 497 -22.72 -10.93 -1.57
C GLY A 497 -24.15 -11.44 -1.58
N VAL A 498 -24.89 -11.18 -2.65
CA VAL A 498 -26.29 -11.55 -2.83
C VAL A 498 -26.43 -12.65 -3.87
N PHE A 499 -27.14 -13.69 -3.50
CA PHE A 499 -27.40 -14.89 -4.28
C PHE A 499 -28.91 -14.95 -4.56
N LEU A 500 -29.28 -14.92 -5.85
CA LEU A 500 -30.67 -14.97 -6.34
C LEU A 500 -31.00 -16.29 -7.03
#